data_AF-A0A5C8DRG6-F1
#
_entry.id   AF-A0A5C8DRG6-F1
#
_cell.length_a   1.000
_cell.length_b   1.000
_cell.length_c   1.000
_cell.angle_alpha   90.00
_cell.angle_beta   90.00
_cell.angle_gamma   90.00
#
_symmetry.space_group_name_H-M   'P 1'
#
loop_
_entity.id
_entity.type
_entity.pdbx_description
1 polymer ?
#
loop_
_entity_poly.entity_id
_entity_poly.type
_entity_poly.pdbx_seq_one_letter_code
_entity_poly.pdbx_strand_id
1 'polypeptide(L)'
;MKLGKINIITATLFFCVAALTSCSKDDGAIPKRVGIEDVPVITTNLVKNNGTADTIFLANQGAYQGAVKVAMYFAGEVPPTKVDIVVRKNGAADNVKVLQAGVTTLPATINVTAAQLVTLFGGTALASGQTYDVAPDIYVGETKYEAFPLVGLGNGQGVTGMSSIGFGEYVRIRIRP
;
A
#
# COMPACT_ATOMS: atom_id res chain seq x y z
N MET A 1 -36.43 57.39 -26.30
CA MET A 1 -35.45 56.62 -25.48
C MET A 1 -35.94 55.19 -25.33
N LYS A 2 -35.19 54.16 -25.76
CA LYS A 2 -35.18 52.79 -25.15
C LYS A 2 -34.47 51.67 -25.94
N LEU A 3 -33.86 51.90 -27.11
CA LEU A 3 -33.16 50.79 -27.83
C LEU A 3 -31.66 50.62 -27.47
N GLY A 4 -30.98 51.61 -26.89
CA GLY A 4 -29.53 51.52 -26.62
C GLY A 4 -29.13 50.68 -25.40
N LYS A 5 -30.05 50.45 -24.44
CA LYS A 5 -29.74 49.76 -23.17
C LYS A 5 -29.83 48.23 -23.26
N ILE A 6 -30.62 47.70 -24.21
CA ILE A 6 -30.79 46.25 -24.39
C ILE A 6 -29.53 45.62 -25.01
N ASN A 7 -28.86 46.32 -25.93
CA ASN A 7 -27.65 45.82 -26.59
C ASN A 7 -26.44 45.66 -25.66
N ILE A 8 -26.32 46.53 -24.64
CA ILE A 8 -25.20 46.46 -23.69
C ILE A 8 -25.37 45.25 -22.76
N ILE A 9 -26.58 45.02 -22.22
CA ILE A 9 -26.84 43.93 -21.29
C ILE A 9 -26.61 42.57 -21.97
N THR A 10 -27.11 42.40 -23.20
CA THR A 10 -26.92 41.15 -23.96
C THR A 10 -25.45 40.92 -24.32
N ALA A 11 -24.71 41.98 -24.69
CA ALA A 11 -23.28 41.87 -24.99
C ALA A 11 -22.45 41.53 -23.74
N THR A 12 -22.77 42.12 -22.59
CA THR A 12 -22.11 41.81 -21.31
C THR A 12 -22.41 40.38 -20.88
N LEU A 13 -23.66 39.92 -21.01
CA LEU A 13 -24.04 38.55 -20.66
C LEU A 13 -23.33 37.52 -21.55
N PHE A 14 -23.22 37.78 -22.86
CA PHE A 14 -22.52 36.89 -23.79
C PHE A 14 -21.01 36.83 -23.50
N PHE A 15 -20.39 37.97 -23.16
CA PHE A 15 -18.99 38.03 -22.78
C PHE A 15 -18.70 37.29 -21.45
N CYS A 16 -19.60 37.40 -20.46
CA CYS A 16 -19.48 36.67 -19.21
C CYS A 16 -19.62 35.15 -19.39
N VAL A 17 -20.55 34.68 -20.23
CA VAL A 17 -20.70 33.24 -20.51
C VAL A 17 -19.47 32.69 -21.22
N ALA A 18 -18.94 33.42 -22.22
CA ALA A 18 -17.72 33.01 -22.94
C ALA A 18 -16.48 32.95 -22.03
N ALA A 19 -16.33 33.91 -21.12
CA ALA A 19 -15.20 33.95 -20.17
C ALA A 19 -15.25 32.84 -19.12
N LEU A 20 -16.44 32.32 -18.77
CA LEU A 20 -16.60 31.22 -17.82
C LEU A 20 -16.44 29.84 -18.47
N THR A 21 -16.62 29.72 -19.80
CA THR A 21 -16.44 28.45 -20.53
C THR A 21 -15.05 28.25 -21.11
N SER A 22 -14.19 29.28 -21.14
CA SER A 22 -12.86 29.21 -21.80
C SER A 22 -11.70 28.78 -20.88
N CYS A 23 -11.96 28.37 -19.64
CA CYS A 23 -10.95 27.75 -18.79
C CYS A 23 -11.09 26.22 -18.81
N SER A 24 -10.99 25.60 -19.98
CA SER A 24 -10.56 24.20 -20.01
C SER A 24 -9.09 24.17 -19.59
N LYS A 25 -8.81 23.72 -18.37
CA LYS A 25 -7.44 23.40 -17.96
C LYS A 25 -6.97 22.25 -18.83
N ASP A 26 -6.22 22.57 -19.86
CA ASP A 26 -5.41 21.61 -20.57
C ASP A 26 -4.07 21.54 -19.82
N ASP A 27 -3.91 20.54 -18.97
CA ASP A 27 -2.70 20.34 -18.16
C ASP A 27 -1.48 19.96 -19.05
N GLY A 28 -1.68 19.84 -20.36
CA GLY A 28 -0.63 19.57 -21.34
C GLY A 28 -0.02 18.18 -21.19
N ALA A 29 0.95 17.88 -22.05
CA ALA A 29 1.71 16.63 -21.92
C ALA A 29 2.58 16.65 -20.65
N ILE A 30 2.69 15.49 -19.99
CA ILE A 30 3.55 15.32 -18.81
C ILE A 30 4.98 15.77 -19.18
N PRO A 31 5.56 16.75 -18.47
CA PRO A 31 6.87 17.27 -18.81
C PRO A 31 7.93 16.18 -18.81
N LYS A 32 8.83 16.16 -19.80
CA LYS A 32 9.92 15.15 -19.94
C LYS A 32 10.85 15.00 -18.72
N ARG A 33 10.80 15.94 -17.77
CA ARG A 33 11.52 15.86 -16.49
C ARG A 33 10.85 14.91 -15.47
N VAL A 34 9.62 14.46 -15.74
CA VAL A 34 8.87 13.52 -14.90
C VAL A 34 8.98 12.15 -15.55
N GLY A 35 9.72 11.25 -14.92
CA GLY A 35 9.69 9.82 -15.28
C GLY A 35 8.43 9.18 -14.70
N ILE A 36 7.72 8.42 -15.53
CA ILE A 36 6.65 7.54 -15.08
C ILE A 36 7.23 6.14 -15.14
N GLU A 37 7.24 5.45 -14.00
CA GLU A 37 7.66 4.06 -13.92
C GLU A 37 6.47 3.23 -13.47
N ASP A 38 6.17 2.19 -14.24
CA ASP A 38 5.10 1.27 -13.92
C ASP A 38 5.57 0.30 -12.84
N VAL A 39 5.05 0.48 -11.63
CA VAL A 39 5.34 -0.40 -10.50
C VAL A 39 4.20 -1.40 -10.36
N PRO A 40 4.47 -2.71 -10.40
CA PRO A 40 3.43 -3.72 -10.28
C PRO A 40 2.77 -3.64 -8.90
N VAL A 41 1.44 -3.72 -8.89
CA VAL A 41 0.65 -3.62 -7.67
C VAL A 41 0.56 -4.99 -7.00
N ILE A 42 1.16 -5.11 -5.81
CA ILE A 42 1.18 -6.33 -5.01
C ILE A 42 0.19 -6.21 -3.84
N THR A 43 -0.71 -7.19 -3.74
CA THR A 43 -1.63 -7.33 -2.61
C THR A 43 -1.08 -8.29 -1.56
N THR A 44 -1.36 -7.98 -0.30
CA THR A 44 -0.93 -8.69 0.90
C THR A 44 -2.14 -8.96 1.79
N ASN A 45 -2.59 -10.20 1.83
CA ASN A 45 -3.81 -10.59 2.54
C ASN A 45 -3.53 -11.72 3.53
N LEU A 46 -4.23 -11.72 4.65
CA LEU A 46 -4.19 -12.86 5.57
C LEU A 46 -4.77 -14.09 4.84
N VAL A 47 -4.10 -15.23 4.95
CA VAL A 47 -4.67 -16.49 4.47
C VAL A 47 -5.89 -16.81 5.32
N LYS A 48 -7.06 -16.95 4.68
CA LYS A 48 -8.31 -17.29 5.37
C LYS A 48 -8.49 -18.81 5.35
N ASN A 49 -7.96 -19.51 6.36
CA ASN A 49 -8.19 -20.93 6.60
C ASN A 49 -8.42 -21.21 8.10
N ASN A 50 -8.94 -22.39 8.44
CA ASN A 50 -9.12 -22.84 9.83
C ASN A 50 -7.74 -23.07 10.47
N GLY A 51 -7.14 -22.02 11.03
CA GLY A 51 -5.87 -22.10 11.73
C GLY A 51 -5.05 -20.83 11.64
N THR A 52 -5.21 -20.05 10.57
CA THR A 52 -4.51 -18.77 10.43
C THR A 52 -5.22 -17.67 11.22
N ALA A 53 -4.46 -16.96 12.06
CA ALA A 53 -4.96 -15.82 12.82
C ALA A 53 -4.14 -14.55 12.56
N ASP A 54 -4.77 -13.39 12.72
CA ASP A 54 -4.09 -12.08 12.76
C ASP A 54 -3.75 -11.64 14.20
N THR A 55 -3.96 -12.53 15.17
CA THR A 55 -3.85 -12.24 16.59
C THR A 55 -3.08 -13.34 17.28
N ILE A 56 -2.06 -12.95 18.03
CA ILE A 56 -1.28 -13.82 18.92
C ILE A 56 -1.72 -13.52 20.35
N PHE A 57 -2.21 -14.53 21.06
CA PHE A 57 -2.49 -14.44 22.50
C PHE A 57 -1.22 -14.80 23.28
N LEU A 58 -0.85 -13.99 24.28
CA LEU A 58 0.37 -14.22 25.07
C LEU A 58 0.35 -15.58 25.76
N ALA A 59 -0.83 -16.03 26.20
CA ALA A 59 -1.03 -17.34 26.82
C ALA A 59 -0.76 -18.54 25.88
N ASN A 60 -0.78 -18.34 24.55
CA ASN A 60 -0.68 -19.44 23.58
C ASN A 60 0.17 -19.10 22.35
N GLN A 61 1.30 -18.44 22.56
CA GLN A 61 2.20 -18.00 21.47
C GLN A 61 2.75 -19.17 20.65
N GLY A 62 3.03 -20.32 21.29
CA GLY A 62 3.62 -21.49 20.63
C GLY A 62 2.68 -22.20 19.65
N ALA A 63 1.36 -22.06 19.80
CA ALA A 63 0.38 -22.65 18.90
C ALA A 63 -0.10 -21.67 17.81
N TYR A 64 0.43 -20.44 17.79
CA TYR A 64 0.05 -19.45 16.79
C TYR A 64 0.49 -19.90 15.40
N GLN A 65 -0.46 -19.85 14.47
CA GLN A 65 -0.22 -20.07 13.05
C GLN A 65 -0.69 -18.82 12.32
N GLY A 66 0.26 -18.06 11.77
CA GLY A 66 0.01 -16.93 10.88
C GLY A 66 0.45 -17.27 9.47
N ALA A 67 -0.30 -16.84 8.47
CA ALA A 67 0.09 -16.97 7.07
C ALA A 67 -0.42 -15.78 6.26
N VAL A 68 0.45 -15.21 5.45
CA VAL A 68 0.18 -14.05 4.60
C VAL A 68 0.34 -14.47 3.15
N LYS A 69 -0.68 -14.21 2.34
CA LYS A 69 -0.64 -14.39 0.89
C LYS A 69 -0.22 -13.09 0.23
N VAL A 70 0.84 -13.15 -0.55
CA VAL A 70 1.34 -12.06 -1.38
C VAL A 70 1.09 -12.41 -2.84
N ALA A 71 0.48 -11.51 -3.60
CA ALA A 71 0.07 -11.78 -4.97
C ALA A 71 0.06 -10.51 -5.83
N MET A 72 0.19 -10.68 -7.14
CA MET A 72 -0.18 -9.61 -8.09
C MET A 72 -1.67 -9.29 -7.92
N TYR A 73 -2.00 -8.00 -7.81
CA TYR A 73 -3.39 -7.57 -7.74
C TYR A 73 -4.06 -7.57 -9.13
N PHE A 74 -3.36 -7.01 -10.12
CA PHE A 74 -3.79 -7.05 -11.52
C PHE A 74 -3.20 -8.28 -12.21
N ALA A 75 -4.08 -9.15 -12.72
CA ALA A 75 -3.67 -10.35 -13.44
C ALA A 75 -3.15 -10.00 -14.84
N GLY A 76 -2.09 -10.69 -15.28
CA GLY A 76 -1.52 -10.53 -16.64
C GLY A 76 -0.49 -9.42 -16.79
N GLU A 77 -0.30 -8.58 -15.77
CA GLU A 77 0.75 -7.56 -15.73
C GLU A 77 2.14 -8.15 -15.54
N VAL A 78 3.16 -7.38 -15.92
CA VAL A 78 4.57 -7.77 -15.71
C VAL A 78 4.84 -7.87 -14.21
N PRO A 79 5.24 -9.05 -13.70
CA PRO A 79 5.53 -9.22 -12.28
C PRO A 79 6.82 -8.48 -11.89
N PRO A 80 6.99 -8.14 -10.60
CA PRO A 80 8.27 -7.63 -10.13
C PRO A 80 9.36 -8.68 -10.31
N THR A 81 10.62 -8.24 -10.39
CA THR A 81 11.78 -9.13 -10.45
C THR A 81 11.85 -10.03 -9.21
N LYS A 82 11.52 -9.47 -8.05
CA LYS A 82 11.32 -10.19 -6.79
C LYS A 82 10.54 -9.33 -5.80
N VAL A 83 10.09 -9.95 -4.71
CA VAL A 83 9.66 -9.25 -3.51
C VAL A 83 10.43 -9.75 -2.29
N ASP A 84 10.72 -8.84 -1.37
CA ASP A 84 11.26 -9.17 -0.05
C ASP A 84 10.16 -8.90 0.98
N ILE A 85 9.78 -9.91 1.75
CA ILE A 85 8.73 -9.81 2.75
C ILE A 85 9.31 -9.17 4.00
N VAL A 86 8.79 -8.00 4.35
CA VAL A 86 9.23 -7.21 5.50
C VAL A 86 8.16 -7.15 6.57
N VAL A 87 8.62 -6.94 7.80
CA VAL A 87 7.78 -6.76 8.98
C VAL A 87 8.16 -5.45 9.65
N ARG A 88 7.18 -4.59 9.90
CA ARG A 88 7.32 -3.37 10.68
C ARG A 88 6.71 -3.55 12.06
N LYS A 89 7.49 -3.30 13.11
CA LYS A 89 7.01 -3.36 14.49
C LYS A 89 6.40 -2.04 14.93
N ASN A 90 5.23 -2.10 15.56
CA ASN A 90 4.52 -0.97 16.20
C ASN A 90 4.32 0.26 15.28
N GLY A 91 4.24 0.06 13.96
CA GLY A 91 4.10 1.16 13.00
C GLY A 91 5.34 2.05 12.85
N ALA A 92 6.47 1.71 13.47
CA ALA A 92 7.68 2.52 13.47
C ALA A 92 8.53 2.27 12.21
N ALA A 93 8.74 3.30 11.39
CA ALA A 93 9.41 3.19 10.10
C ALA A 93 10.92 2.85 10.20
N ASP A 94 11.54 3.16 11.34
CA ASP A 94 12.91 2.77 11.68
C ASP A 94 13.02 1.33 12.21
N ASN A 95 11.88 0.65 12.39
CA ASN A 95 11.81 -0.69 12.96
C ASN A 95 11.20 -1.70 11.97
N VAL A 96 11.86 -1.80 10.82
CA VAL A 96 11.51 -2.71 9.72
C VAL A 96 12.59 -3.77 9.58
N LYS A 97 12.17 -5.03 9.39
CA LYS A 97 13.06 -6.18 9.27
C LYS A 97 12.58 -7.12 8.17
N VAL A 98 13.50 -7.72 7.43
CA VAL A 98 13.19 -8.69 6.37
C VAL A 98 12.89 -10.05 6.98
N LEU A 99 11.65 -10.53 6.83
CA LEU A 99 11.21 -11.86 7.25
C LEU A 99 11.64 -12.93 6.24
N GLN A 100 11.48 -12.65 4.95
CA GLN A 100 11.85 -13.57 3.88
C GLN A 100 12.26 -12.79 2.62
N ALA A 101 13.50 -12.93 2.19
CA ALA A 101 14.02 -12.28 0.98
C ALA A 101 13.84 -13.16 -0.26
N GLY A 102 13.84 -12.53 -1.44
CA GLY A 102 14.07 -13.20 -2.72
C GLY A 102 12.88 -14.00 -3.26
N VAL A 103 11.64 -13.61 -2.94
CA VAL A 103 10.46 -14.29 -3.46
C VAL A 103 10.23 -13.88 -4.91
N THR A 104 10.46 -14.81 -5.85
CA THR A 104 10.35 -14.56 -7.30
C THR A 104 9.08 -15.11 -7.93
N THR A 105 8.36 -15.99 -7.23
CA THR A 105 7.13 -16.61 -7.73
C THR A 105 5.93 -16.09 -6.96
N LEU A 106 4.95 -15.53 -7.67
CA LEU A 106 3.71 -15.01 -7.10
C LEU A 106 2.50 -15.71 -7.75
N PRO A 107 1.44 -16.05 -6.98
CA PRO A 107 1.26 -15.76 -5.57
C PRO A 107 2.14 -16.64 -4.65
N ALA A 108 2.60 -16.08 -3.54
CA ALA A 108 3.34 -16.78 -2.49
C ALA A 108 2.56 -16.77 -1.18
N THR A 109 2.70 -17.84 -0.39
CA THR A 109 2.20 -17.88 0.99
C THR A 109 3.38 -17.90 1.94
N ILE A 110 3.38 -16.95 2.89
CA ILE A 110 4.47 -16.71 3.82
C ILE A 110 3.97 -16.99 5.22
N ASN A 111 4.52 -18.01 5.85
CA ASN A 111 4.18 -18.34 7.23
C ASN A 111 4.87 -17.35 8.18
N VAL A 112 4.11 -16.89 9.17
CA VAL A 112 4.57 -15.99 10.22
C VAL A 112 4.28 -16.66 11.55
N THR A 113 5.32 -16.89 12.34
CA THR A 113 5.22 -17.51 13.67
C THR A 113 5.63 -16.52 14.75
N ALA A 114 5.18 -16.74 15.98
CA ALA A 114 5.58 -15.94 17.13
C ALA A 114 7.11 -15.97 17.33
N ALA A 115 7.73 -17.15 17.18
CA ALA A 115 9.17 -17.32 17.31
C ALA A 115 9.95 -16.49 16.29
N GLN A 116 9.54 -16.48 15.02
CA GLN A 116 10.16 -15.63 13.99
C GLN A 116 10.10 -14.15 14.37
N LEU A 117 8.96 -13.66 14.87
CA LEU A 117 8.83 -12.26 15.29
C LEU A 117 9.73 -11.92 16.49
N VAL A 118 9.90 -12.84 17.44
CA VAL A 118 10.82 -12.65 18.58
C VAL A 118 12.27 -12.57 18.08
N THR A 119 12.70 -13.52 17.26
CA THR A 119 14.06 -13.57 16.70
C THR A 119 14.36 -12.34 15.85
N LEU A 120 13.44 -11.95 14.97
CA LEU A 120 13.63 -10.87 14.00
C LEU A 120 13.88 -9.51 14.67
N PHE A 121 13.29 -9.31 15.86
CA PHE A 121 13.39 -8.06 16.62
C PHE A 121 14.26 -8.18 17.89
N GLY A 122 15.05 -9.26 18.02
CA GLY A 122 16.03 -9.43 19.11
C GLY A 122 15.43 -9.47 20.52
N GLY A 123 14.16 -9.83 20.65
CA GLY A 123 13.47 -9.92 21.95
C GLY A 123 13.64 -11.27 22.62
N THR A 124 13.24 -11.36 23.89
CA THR A 124 13.08 -12.65 24.60
C THR A 124 11.63 -13.15 24.57
N ALA A 125 10.66 -12.24 24.40
CA ALA A 125 9.23 -12.56 24.31
C ALA A 125 8.45 -11.46 23.58
N LEU A 126 7.25 -11.80 23.10
CA LEU A 126 6.25 -10.83 22.64
C LEU A 126 5.61 -10.13 23.85
N ALA A 127 5.19 -8.87 23.67
CA ALA A 127 4.49 -8.12 24.72
C ALA A 127 3.12 -7.63 24.24
N SER A 128 2.17 -7.56 25.17
CA SER A 128 0.81 -7.09 24.88
C SER A 128 0.82 -5.69 24.28
N GLY A 129 -0.09 -5.44 23.33
CA GLY A 129 -0.21 -4.15 22.65
C GLY A 129 0.78 -3.94 21.50
N GLN A 130 1.73 -4.86 21.28
CA GLN A 130 2.60 -4.80 20.10
C GLN A 130 1.83 -5.16 18.82
N THR A 131 2.26 -4.58 17.71
CA THR A 131 1.74 -4.91 16.37
C THR A 131 2.89 -5.18 15.41
N TYR A 132 2.64 -6.04 14.44
CA TYR A 132 3.58 -6.42 13.40
C TYR A 132 2.87 -6.31 12.05
N ASP A 133 3.25 -5.32 11.25
CA ASP A 133 2.68 -5.10 9.92
C ASP A 133 3.55 -5.82 8.89
N VAL A 134 2.98 -6.76 8.16
CA VAL A 134 3.66 -7.57 7.14
C VAL A 134 3.31 -7.05 5.75
N ALA A 135 4.31 -6.70 4.95
CA ALA A 135 4.14 -6.22 3.58
C ALA A 135 5.40 -6.53 2.72
N PRO A 136 5.32 -6.48 1.39
CA PRO A 136 6.47 -6.73 0.53
C PRO A 136 7.15 -5.45 0.08
N ASP A 137 8.48 -5.41 0.18
CA ASP A 137 9.29 -4.53 -0.65
C ASP A 137 9.29 -5.09 -2.09
N ILE A 138 9.08 -4.24 -3.07
CA ILE A 138 8.89 -4.61 -4.48
C ILE A 138 10.14 -4.22 -5.26
N TYR A 139 10.66 -5.15 -6.08
CA TYR A 139 11.82 -4.88 -6.93
C TYR A 139 11.41 -4.87 -8.41
N VAL A 140 11.71 -3.77 -9.10
CA VAL A 140 11.55 -3.63 -10.55
C VAL A 140 12.94 -3.41 -11.13
N GLY A 141 13.52 -4.46 -11.70
CA GLY A 141 14.94 -4.47 -12.06
C GLY A 141 15.81 -4.28 -10.81
N GLU A 142 16.60 -3.21 -10.81
CA GLU A 142 17.48 -2.84 -9.69
C GLU A 142 16.80 -1.89 -8.68
N THR A 143 15.66 -1.32 -9.04
CA THR A 143 14.94 -0.34 -8.21
C THR A 143 14.14 -1.06 -7.12
N LYS A 144 14.31 -0.60 -5.87
CA LYS A 144 13.57 -1.08 -4.70
C LYS A 144 12.48 -0.07 -4.30
N TYR A 145 11.26 -0.55 -4.19
CA TYR A 145 10.12 0.17 -3.62
C TYR A 145 9.82 -0.41 -2.25
N GLU A 146 10.03 0.39 -1.20
CA GLU A 146 9.88 -0.07 0.17
C GLU A 146 8.43 -0.01 0.63
N ALA A 147 7.97 -1.06 1.30
CA ALA A 147 6.64 -1.07 1.90
C ALA A 147 6.52 -0.02 3.01
N PHE A 148 7.60 0.13 3.78
CA PHE A 148 7.68 0.97 4.96
C PHE A 148 9.00 1.78 4.96
N PRO A 149 9.16 2.78 4.08
CA PRO A 149 10.37 3.59 4.02
C PRO A 149 10.52 4.48 5.25
N LEU A 150 11.76 4.82 5.59
CA LEU A 150 12.07 5.74 6.69
C LEU A 150 11.51 7.15 6.45
N VAL A 151 11.48 7.58 5.18
CA VAL A 151 11.00 8.89 4.75
C VAL A 151 10.08 8.72 3.54
N GLY A 152 8.98 9.48 3.51
CA GLY A 152 8.02 9.46 2.41
C GLY A 152 6.96 8.38 2.55
N LEU A 153 6.26 8.14 1.44
CA LEU A 153 5.17 7.16 1.36
C LEU A 153 5.70 5.86 0.74
N GLY A 154 5.48 4.74 1.42
CA GLY A 154 5.77 3.40 0.89
C GLY A 154 4.55 2.74 0.28
N ASN A 155 4.76 1.60 -0.40
CA ASN A 155 3.66 0.84 -0.99
C ASN A 155 2.73 0.18 0.06
N GLY A 156 3.13 0.14 1.33
CA GLY A 156 2.30 -0.35 2.45
C GLY A 156 1.43 0.73 3.13
N GLN A 157 1.34 1.95 2.58
CA GLN A 157 0.63 3.08 3.22
C GLN A 157 -0.90 3.04 3.11
N GLY A 158 -1.48 2.11 2.35
CA GLY A 158 -2.93 2.02 2.24
C GLY A 158 -3.51 2.96 1.18
N VAL A 159 -4.52 2.51 0.45
CA VAL A 159 -5.40 3.41 -0.31
C VAL A 159 -6.81 3.21 0.23
N THR A 160 -7.42 4.30 0.71
CA THR A 160 -8.72 4.23 1.40
C THR A 160 -9.77 3.57 0.50
N GLY A 161 -10.42 2.53 1.00
CA GLY A 161 -11.50 1.81 0.31
C GLY A 161 -11.06 0.59 -0.51
N MET A 162 -9.77 0.38 -0.72
CA MET A 162 -9.27 -0.71 -1.57
C MET A 162 -9.48 -2.11 -1.00
N SER A 163 -9.58 -2.23 0.34
CA SER A 163 -9.89 -3.51 1.00
C SER A 163 -11.24 -4.09 0.61
N SER A 164 -12.21 -3.25 0.22
CA SER A 164 -13.53 -3.69 -0.24
C SER A 164 -13.49 -4.50 -1.54
N ILE A 165 -12.44 -4.28 -2.35
CA ILE A 165 -12.22 -5.00 -3.60
C ILE A 165 -11.11 -6.06 -3.50
N GLY A 166 -10.68 -6.38 -2.26
CA GLY A 166 -9.75 -7.47 -1.98
C GLY A 166 -8.27 -7.12 -2.07
N PHE A 167 -7.94 -5.84 -2.26
CA PHE A 167 -6.57 -5.36 -2.14
C PHE A 167 -6.22 -5.15 -0.67
N GLY A 168 -5.18 -5.82 -0.21
CA GLY A 168 -4.60 -5.64 1.13
C GLY A 168 -3.22 -5.03 1.01
N GLU A 169 -2.94 -3.97 1.75
CA GLU A 169 -1.67 -3.25 1.63
C GLU A 169 -0.61 -3.85 2.55
N TYR A 170 -1.07 -4.31 3.70
CA TYR A 170 -0.31 -5.06 4.68
C TYR A 170 -1.25 -5.92 5.50
N VAL A 171 -0.69 -6.92 6.17
CA VAL A 171 -1.39 -7.68 7.21
C VAL A 171 -0.86 -7.28 8.57
N ARG A 172 -1.74 -6.80 9.46
CA ARG A 172 -1.38 -6.50 10.84
C ARG A 172 -1.64 -7.69 11.75
N ILE A 173 -0.56 -8.19 12.35
CA ILE A 173 -0.62 -9.15 13.45
C ILE A 173 -0.62 -8.38 14.77
N ARG A 174 -1.53 -8.72 15.69
CA ARG A 174 -1.67 -8.04 17.01
C ARG A 174 -1.33 -8.97 18.16
N ILE A 175 -0.66 -8.44 19.17
CA ILE A 175 -0.42 -9.17 20.42
C ILE A 175 -1.50 -8.78 21.43
N ARG A 176 -2.24 -9.79 21.90
CA ARG A 176 -3.28 -9.67 22.92
C ARG A 176 -2.87 -10.43 24.18
N PRO A 177 -3.34 -10.01 25.37
CA PRO A 177 -3.13 -10.78 26.60
C PRO A 177 -3.66 -12.20 26.46
#